data_AF-A0A1F3K1X3-F1
#
_entry.id   AF-A0A1F3K1X3-F1
#
_cell.length_a   1.000
_cell.length_b   1.000
_cell.length_c   1.000
_cell.angle_alpha   90.00
_cell.angle_beta   90.00
_cell.angle_gamma   90.00
#
_symmetry.space_group_name_H-M   'P 1'
#
loop_
_entity.id
_entity.type
_entity.pdbx_description
1 polymer ?
#
loop_
_entity_poly.entity_id
_entity_poly.type
_entity_poly.pdbx_seq_one_letter_code
_entity_poly.pdbx_strand_id
1 'polypeptide(L)'
;MTASEIKTEVLKAAEADKLEQYKKFFQCFPGGYGDSDSFAGIRNPVLRSAFRNYQHISLDTFFELFTDPIHEIRLCPCLPWN
;
A
#
# COMPACT_ATOMS: atom_id res chain seq x y z
N MET A 1 -10.78 13.17 -5.80
CA MET A 1 -10.63 11.71 -5.78
C MET A 1 -10.71 11.26 -4.33
N THR A 2 -11.47 10.20 -4.09
CA THR A 2 -11.66 9.62 -2.76
C THR A 2 -10.60 8.57 -2.46
N ALA A 3 -10.36 8.27 -1.18
CA ALA A 3 -9.41 7.22 -0.80
C ALA A 3 -9.79 5.86 -1.40
N SER A 4 -11.08 5.58 -1.53
CA SER A 4 -11.59 4.33 -2.10
C SER A 4 -11.22 4.15 -3.58
N GLU A 5 -11.20 5.22 -4.37
CA GLU A 5 -10.77 5.17 -5.78
C GLU A 5 -9.27 4.84 -5.88
N ILE A 6 -8.45 5.50 -5.05
CA ILE A 6 -7.01 5.26 -5.00
C ILE A 6 -6.71 3.83 -4.58
N LYS A 7 -7.40 3.30 -3.55
CA LYS A 7 -7.28 1.90 -3.16
C LYS A 7 -7.60 0.97 -4.31
N THR A 8 -8.69 1.22 -5.04
CA THR A 8 -9.09 0.36 -6.16
C THR A 8 -8.05 0.34 -7.27
N GLU A 9 -7.50 1.50 -7.64
CA GLU A 9 -6.43 1.60 -8.64
C GLU A 9 -5.13 0.93 -8.18
N VAL A 10 -4.75 1.14 -6.92
CA VAL A 10 -3.57 0.51 -6.31
C VAL A 10 -3.74 -1.02 -6.29
N LEU A 11 -4.91 -1.52 -5.89
CA LEU A 11 -5.22 -2.95 -5.85
C LEU A 11 -5.27 -3.60 -7.24
N LYS A 12 -5.58 -2.86 -8.31
CA LYS A 12 -5.45 -3.41 -9.69
C LYS A 12 -4.01 -3.75 -10.05
N ALA A 13 -3.04 -3.09 -9.43
CA ALA A 13 -1.63 -3.36 -9.62
C ALA A 13 -1.07 -4.44 -8.65
N ALA A 14 -1.94 -5.08 -7.87
CA ALA A 14 -1.57 -6.17 -6.98
C ALA A 14 -1.10 -7.39 -7.78
N GLU A 15 0.11 -7.86 -7.48
CA GLU A 15 0.67 -9.08 -8.05
C GLU A 15 0.64 -10.19 -6.98
N ALA A 16 -0.26 -11.16 -7.13
CA ALA A 16 -0.41 -12.27 -6.17
C ALA A 16 0.88 -13.09 -5.98
N ASP A 17 1.68 -13.23 -7.04
CA ASP A 17 2.98 -13.93 -7.00
C ASP A 17 4.00 -13.26 -6.05
N LYS A 18 3.84 -11.96 -5.78
CA LYS A 18 4.73 -11.21 -4.87
C LYS A 18 4.30 -11.29 -3.42
N LEU A 19 3.05 -11.67 -3.17
CA LEU A 19 2.47 -11.74 -1.84
C LEU A 19 3.22 -12.75 -0.96
N GLU A 20 3.61 -13.91 -1.50
CA GLU A 20 4.43 -14.90 -0.77
C GLU A 20 5.83 -14.37 -0.45
N GLN A 21 6.44 -13.64 -1.39
CA GLN A 21 7.76 -13.07 -1.20
C GLN A 21 7.76 -12.01 -0.09
N TYR A 22 6.72 -11.16 -0.03
CA TYR A 22 6.56 -10.18 1.04
C TYR A 22 6.23 -10.83 2.38
N LYS A 23 5.35 -11.82 2.43
CA LYS A 23 5.07 -12.57 3.66
C LYS A 23 6.34 -13.18 4.27
N LYS A 24 7.22 -13.75 3.44
CA LYS A 24 8.53 -14.26 3.88
C LYS A 24 9.46 -13.15 4.36
N PHE A 25 9.53 -12.04 3.63
CA PHE A 25 10.41 -10.91 3.95
C PHE A 25 10.00 -10.21 5.26
N PHE A 26 8.71 -9.92 5.43
CA PHE A 26 8.14 -9.26 6.61
C PHE A 26 7.83 -10.21 7.75
N GLN A 27 8.13 -11.51 7.59
CA GLN A 27 7.93 -12.51 8.64
C GLN A 27 6.46 -12.56 9.10
N CYS A 28 5.53 -12.55 8.15
CA CYS A 28 4.09 -12.69 8.37
C CYS A 28 3.75 -14.16 8.68
N PHE A 29 4.24 -14.65 9.81
CA PHE A 29 3.89 -15.94 10.38
C PHE A 29 3.41 -15.74 11.83
N PRO A 30 2.66 -16.69 12.41
CA PRO A 30 2.15 -16.59 13.78
C PRO A 30 3.25 -16.23 14.79
N GLY A 31 3.12 -15.09 15.46
CA GLY A 31 4.12 -14.57 16.41
C GLY A 31 5.36 -13.90 15.78
N GLY A 32 5.37 -13.73 14.47
CA GLY A 32 6.36 -12.95 13.73
C GLY A 32 6.04 -11.45 13.74
N TYR A 33 7.01 -10.63 13.34
CA TYR A 33 6.88 -9.16 13.35
C TYR A 33 5.70 -8.66 12.50
N GLY A 34 5.40 -9.34 11.40
CA GLY A 34 4.31 -9.00 10.47
C GLY A 34 3.04 -9.84 10.62
N ASP A 35 2.82 -10.54 11.75
CA ASP A 35 1.68 -11.46 11.92
C ASP A 35 0.31 -10.79 11.68
N SER A 36 0.20 -9.52 12.04
CA SER A 36 -1.01 -8.71 11.83
C SER A 36 -0.98 -7.82 10.58
N ASP A 37 0.12 -7.79 9.82
CA ASP A 37 0.26 -6.92 8.65
C ASP A 37 -0.27 -7.60 7.38
N SER A 38 -1.14 -6.89 6.66
CA SER A 38 -1.66 -7.35 5.36
C SER A 38 -0.90 -6.68 4.22
N PHE A 39 -0.52 -7.47 3.22
CA PHE A 39 0.17 -7.00 2.02
C PHE A 39 -0.66 -7.32 0.78
N ALA A 40 -0.76 -6.37 -0.14
CA ALA A 40 -1.42 -6.54 -1.44
C ALA A 40 -0.48 -7.10 -2.51
N GLY A 41 0.83 -7.16 -2.28
CA GLY A 41 1.76 -7.67 -3.29
C GLY A 41 2.19 -6.61 -4.29
N ILE A 42 2.22 -5.34 -3.90
CA ILE A 42 2.47 -4.23 -4.84
C ILE A 42 3.91 -3.75 -4.70
N ARG A 43 4.60 -3.65 -5.84
CA ARG A 43 5.97 -3.15 -5.87
C ARG A 43 6.00 -1.64 -5.60
N ASN A 44 6.94 -1.21 -4.76
CA ASN A 44 7.13 0.20 -4.38
C ASN A 44 7.24 1.15 -5.61
N PRO A 45 7.97 0.82 -6.70
CA PRO A 45 7.96 1.64 -7.93
C PRO A 45 6.58 1.82 -8.57
N VAL A 46 5.74 0.78 -8.53
CA VAL A 46 4.38 0.81 -9.10
C VAL A 46 3.48 1.68 -8.22
N LEU A 47 3.56 1.49 -6.90
CA LEU A 47 2.88 2.31 -5.89
C LEU A 47 3.23 3.80 -6.06
N ARG A 48 4.51 4.12 -6.27
CA ARG A 48 4.99 5.48 -6.58
C ARG A 48 4.41 6.03 -7.87
N SER A 49 4.38 5.24 -8.94
CA SER A 49 3.81 5.68 -10.22
C SER A 49 2.32 5.97 -10.12
N ALA A 50 1.57 5.14 -9.39
CA ALA A 50 0.16 5.35 -9.14
C ALA A 50 -0.04 6.66 -8.37
N PHE A 51 0.71 6.86 -7.28
CA PHE A 51 0.58 8.03 -6.43
C PHE A 51 1.06 9.35 -7.06
N ARG A 52 1.97 9.30 -8.04
CA ARG A 52 2.39 10.51 -8.78
C ARG A 52 1.20 11.23 -9.43
N ASN A 53 0.15 10.49 -9.81
CA ASN A 53 -1.08 11.08 -10.34
C ASN A 53 -2.00 11.67 -9.25
N TYR A 54 -1.69 11.42 -7.97
CA TYR A 54 -2.53 11.73 -6.81
C TYR A 54 -1.84 12.70 -5.82
N GLN A 55 -0.86 13.49 -6.27
CA GLN A 55 -0.11 14.45 -5.43
C GLN A 55 -0.97 15.55 -4.78
N HIS A 56 -2.21 15.75 -5.24
CA HIS A 56 -3.12 16.80 -4.75
C HIS A 56 -4.27 16.26 -3.88
N ILE A 57 -4.08 15.13 -3.20
CA ILE A 57 -5.10 14.62 -2.26
C ILE A 57 -5.27 15.52 -1.03
N SER A 58 -6.49 15.57 -0.50
CA SER A 58 -6.77 16.25 0.77
C SER A 58 -6.12 15.52 1.96
N LEU A 59 -5.89 16.26 3.05
CA LEU A 59 -5.40 15.67 4.30
C LEU A 59 -6.36 14.60 4.86
N ASP A 60 -7.68 14.79 4.72
CA ASP A 60 -8.66 13.77 5.09
C ASP A 60 -8.44 12.45 4.33
N THR A 61 -8.25 12.55 3.01
CA THR A 61 -7.96 11.38 2.15
C THR A 61 -6.63 10.73 2.54
N PHE A 62 -5.63 11.54 2.87
CA PHE A 62 -4.33 11.06 3.35
C PHE A 62 -4.49 10.25 4.64
N PHE A 63 -5.22 10.77 5.62
CA PHE A 63 -5.46 10.08 6.89
C PHE A 63 -6.23 8.78 6.67
N GLU A 64 -7.24 8.79 5.81
CA GLU A 64 -8.01 7.60 5.48
C GLU A 64 -7.14 6.48 4.87
N LEU A 65 -6.21 6.84 3.98
CA LEU A 65 -5.22 5.91 3.42
C LEU A 65 -4.20 5.45 4.48
N PHE A 66 -3.75 6.34 5.35
CA PHE A 66 -2.77 6.03 6.39
C PHE A 66 -3.30 5.05 7.45
N THR A 67 -4.60 5.10 7.75
CA THR A 67 -5.26 4.19 8.69
C THR A 67 -5.62 2.83 8.10
N ASP A 68 -5.30 2.58 6.83
CA ASP A 68 -5.68 1.33 6.16
C ASP A 68 -4.88 0.11 6.67
N PRO A 69 -5.52 -1.07 6.80
CA PRO A 69 -4.83 -2.29 7.23
C PRO A 69 -3.79 -2.82 6.22
N ILE A 70 -3.84 -2.40 4.96
CA ILE A 70 -2.91 -2.86 3.92
C ILE A 70 -1.65 -2.00 3.95
N HIS A 71 -0.50 -2.66 4.11
CA HIS A 71 0.80 -2.02 4.25
C HIS A 71 1.11 -1.08 3.08
N GLU A 72 0.84 -1.50 1.85
CA GLU A 72 1.12 -0.68 0.67
C GLU A 72 0.23 0.56 0.60
N ILE A 73 -1.03 0.47 1.05
CA ILE A 73 -1.95 1.62 1.06
C ILE A 73 -1.54 2.65 2.12
N ARG A 74 -1.18 2.20 3.33
CA ARG A 74 -0.69 3.13 4.38
C ARG A 74 0.68 3.73 4.07
N LEU A 75 1.54 2.97 3.36
CA LEU A 75 2.87 3.44 2.98
C LEU A 75 2.82 4.45 1.84
N CYS A 76 1.88 4.27 0.91
CA CYS A 76 1.67 5.11 -0.27
C CYS A 76 1.76 6.62 0.00
N PRO A 77 1.00 7.21 0.95
CA PRO A 77 1.05 8.63 1.26
C PRO A 77 2.39 9.12 1.85
N CYS A 78 3.21 8.23 2.42
CA CYS A 78 4.51 8.58 3.00
C CYS A 78 5.66 8.57 1.97
N LEU A 79 5.41 8.15 0.73
CA LEU A 79 6.48 8.01 -0.26
C LEU A 79 6.89 9.37 -0.84
N PRO A 80 8.20 9.67 -0.92
CA PRO A 80 8.68 10.90 -1.53
C PRO A 80 8.34 10.92 -3.02
N TRP A 81 7.94 12.10 -3.50
CA TRP A 81 7.46 12.36 -4.87
C TRP A 81 8.53 12.39 -5.97
N ASN A 82 9.80 12.12 -5.63
CA ASN A 82 10.93 12.15 -6.58
C ASN A 82 10.87 11.03 -7.62
#